data_AF-A0A286E9L3-F1
#
_entry.id   AF-A0A286E9L3-F1
#
_cell.length_a   1.000
_cell.length_b   1.000
_cell.length_c   1.000
_cell.angle_alpha   90.00
_cell.angle_beta   90.00
_cell.angle_gamma   90.00
#
_symmetry.space_group_name_H-M   'P 1'
#
loop_
_entity.id
_entity.type
_entity.pdbx_description
1 polymer ?
#
loop_
_entity_poly.entity_id
_entity_poly.type
_entity_poly.pdbx_seq_one_letter_code
_entity_poly.pdbx_strand_id
1 'polypeptide(L)'
;MSGARRSPTRRWLAGGTVLALGLTSLLAANAQAEPEPTDVRPTEVVFVDDFDGAAGSPVDSSKWQMDPGDNASNAELQYYTEGTDNAQLDGEGNLVITATEEGAANHQCYYGTCEYTSARMNTSSTFAAEYGRVEARIKLPQGQGIWPAFWMLGSDFPGVPWPDSGEIDIMEMVGHEPGTVHGTVHGPGYSGGEGIGASYSLPNGEIFADDFHTFAIDWAPDSLVWSVDGQVYQELTPADLGGDAWVFNKPFFMILNVAVGGNWPGPPDDSTSFPQQMVVDYVSVTTG
;
A
#
# COMPACT_ATOMS: atom_id res chain seq x y z
N MET A 1 -55.47 5.33 -63.51
CA MET A 1 -55.18 6.76 -63.82
C MET A 1 -53.72 6.81 -64.25
N SER A 2 -53.45 6.75 -65.55
CA SER A 2 -53.13 7.92 -66.42
C SER A 2 -51.87 8.66 -65.92
N GLY A 3 -50.77 8.80 -66.66
CA GLY A 3 -50.57 8.62 -68.09
C GLY A 3 -49.10 8.64 -68.51
N ALA A 4 -48.90 8.32 -69.79
CA ALA A 4 -47.66 8.04 -70.49
C ALA A 4 -46.93 9.28 -71.05
N ARG A 5 -45.67 9.09 -71.50
CA ARG A 5 -45.08 9.52 -72.81
C ARG A 5 -43.56 9.15 -72.86
N ARG A 6 -43.11 8.20 -73.70
CA ARG A 6 -42.58 8.32 -75.10
C ARG A 6 -41.29 9.19 -75.18
N SER A 7 -40.07 8.65 -75.26
CA SER A 7 -39.28 8.18 -76.45
C SER A 7 -38.98 9.28 -77.52
N PRO A 8 -37.96 9.21 -78.43
CA PRO A 8 -37.08 8.08 -78.80
C PRO A 8 -35.62 8.41 -79.27
N THR A 9 -34.94 7.38 -79.82
CA THR A 9 -33.88 7.34 -80.85
C THR A 9 -32.45 7.83 -80.53
N ARG A 10 -31.36 7.35 -81.14
CA ARG A 10 -30.91 6.16 -81.91
C ARG A 10 -29.53 6.60 -82.46
N ARG A 11 -28.44 5.85 -82.30
CA ARG A 11 -27.36 5.80 -83.31
C ARG A 11 -26.34 4.70 -83.01
N TRP A 12 -25.88 4.13 -84.11
CA TRP A 12 -25.02 2.96 -84.27
C TRP A 12 -23.54 3.35 -84.41
N LEU A 13 -22.69 2.32 -84.26
CA LEU A 13 -21.43 2.02 -84.95
C LEU A 13 -20.09 2.28 -84.26
N ALA A 14 -19.36 1.16 -84.21
CA ALA A 14 -17.97 0.95 -84.64
C ALA A 14 -16.84 1.21 -83.64
N GLY A 15 -16.14 0.10 -83.33
CA GLY A 15 -14.74 -0.06 -83.70
C GLY A 15 -13.70 0.62 -82.81
N GLY A 16 -12.87 -0.18 -82.16
CA GLY A 16 -11.68 0.34 -81.50
C GLY A 16 -11.04 -0.68 -80.57
N THR A 17 -10.32 -1.63 -81.14
CA THR A 17 -9.32 -2.41 -80.41
C THR A 17 -8.22 -1.45 -79.96
N VAL A 18 -8.11 -1.18 -78.65
CA VAL A 18 -6.94 -0.52 -78.07
C VAL A 18 -6.30 -1.49 -77.09
N LEU A 19 -5.14 -1.99 -77.49
CA LEU A 19 -4.16 -2.66 -76.63
C LEU A 19 -3.79 -1.69 -75.50
N ALA A 20 -4.19 -1.99 -74.27
CA ALA A 20 -3.66 -1.34 -73.08
C ALA A 20 -2.66 -2.30 -72.44
N LEU A 21 -1.37 -1.97 -72.54
CA LEU A 21 -0.33 -2.58 -71.71
C LEU A 21 -0.66 -2.26 -70.25
N GLY A 22 -1.06 -3.28 -69.49
CA GLY A 22 -1.14 -3.17 -68.04
C GLY A 22 0.28 -3.07 -67.46
N LEU A 23 0.70 -1.87 -67.05
CA LEU A 23 1.78 -1.74 -66.10
C LEU A 23 1.33 -2.38 -64.78
N THR A 24 1.91 -3.53 -64.43
CA THR A 24 1.84 -4.05 -63.06
C THR A 24 2.71 -3.18 -62.18
N SER A 25 2.11 -2.17 -61.54
CA SER A 25 2.71 -1.48 -60.40
C SER A 25 2.83 -2.46 -59.23
N LEU A 26 4.05 -2.91 -58.95
CA LEU A 26 4.41 -3.55 -57.69
C LEU A 26 4.28 -2.52 -56.57
N LEU A 27 3.13 -2.52 -55.89
CA LEU A 27 3.01 -1.92 -54.58
C LEU A 27 3.80 -2.82 -53.62
N ALA A 28 5.03 -2.41 -53.29
CA ALA A 28 5.71 -2.93 -52.12
C ALA A 28 4.88 -2.49 -50.90
N ALA A 29 4.10 -3.41 -50.35
CA ALA A 29 3.47 -3.21 -49.07
C ALA A 29 4.58 -3.04 -48.04
N ASN A 30 4.76 -1.81 -47.56
CA ASN A 30 5.61 -1.53 -46.41
C ASN A 30 4.89 -2.10 -45.20
N ALA A 31 5.12 -3.38 -44.90
CA ALA A 31 4.68 -3.99 -43.66
C ALA A 31 5.45 -3.30 -42.53
N GLN A 32 4.85 -2.28 -41.93
CA GLN A 32 5.27 -1.84 -40.61
C GLN A 32 5.03 -3.02 -39.69
N ALA A 33 6.12 -3.52 -39.09
CA ALA A 33 6.04 -4.50 -38.03
C ALA A 33 5.12 -3.92 -36.93
N GLU A 34 4.05 -4.65 -36.65
CA GLU A 34 3.20 -4.39 -35.49
C GLU A 34 4.08 -4.49 -34.25
N PRO A 35 4.00 -3.54 -33.30
CA PRO A 35 4.79 -3.64 -32.08
C PRO A 35 4.45 -4.97 -31.39
N GLU A 36 5.46 -5.77 -31.10
CA GLU A 36 5.32 -6.97 -30.28
C GLU A 36 4.55 -6.60 -29.01
N PRO A 37 3.54 -7.38 -28.60
CA PRO A 37 2.85 -7.11 -27.35
C PRO A 37 3.90 -7.09 -26.24
N THR A 38 3.96 -5.97 -25.52
CA THR A 38 4.69 -5.89 -24.25
C THR A 38 4.26 -7.08 -23.41
N ASP A 39 5.24 -7.84 -22.89
CA ASP A 39 5.05 -8.96 -21.97
C ASP A 39 4.42 -8.44 -20.67
N VAL A 40 3.11 -8.15 -20.69
CA VAL A 40 2.33 -7.83 -19.51
C VAL A 40 2.08 -9.18 -18.85
N ARG A 41 2.95 -9.54 -17.91
CA ARG A 41 2.68 -10.69 -17.05
C ARG A 41 1.36 -10.40 -16.32
N PRO A 42 0.41 -11.36 -16.28
CA PRO A 42 -0.79 -11.21 -15.48
C PRO A 42 -0.39 -10.95 -14.03
N THR A 43 -0.94 -9.91 -13.43
CA THR A 43 -0.79 -9.61 -12.00
C THR A 43 -1.45 -10.76 -11.22
N GLU A 44 -0.69 -11.51 -10.43
CA GLU A 44 -1.18 -12.61 -9.58
C GLU A 44 -1.24 -12.16 -8.12
N VAL A 45 -2.34 -12.46 -7.42
CA VAL A 45 -2.46 -12.25 -5.96
C VAL A 45 -1.66 -13.34 -5.25
N VAL A 46 -0.62 -12.96 -4.53
CA VAL A 46 0.30 -13.88 -3.83
C VAL A 46 0.09 -13.91 -2.32
N PHE A 47 -0.58 -12.90 -1.78
CA PHE A 47 -1.04 -12.84 -0.40
C PHE A 47 -2.36 -12.09 -0.35
N VAL A 48 -3.30 -12.58 0.45
CA VAL A 48 -4.52 -11.85 0.78
C VAL A 48 -4.98 -12.26 2.17
N ASP A 49 -5.44 -11.30 2.95
CA ASP A 49 -6.22 -11.53 4.14
C ASP A 49 -7.40 -10.56 4.19
N ASP A 50 -8.61 -11.11 4.06
CA ASP A 50 -9.88 -10.37 4.12
C ASP A 50 -10.45 -10.30 5.55
N PHE A 51 -9.71 -10.84 6.53
CA PHE A 51 -10.06 -10.82 7.96
C PHE A 51 -11.47 -11.35 8.31
N ASP A 52 -12.01 -12.23 7.46
CA ASP A 52 -13.26 -12.93 7.70
C ASP A 52 -13.17 -13.87 8.91
N GLY A 53 -14.09 -13.72 9.86
CA GLY A 53 -14.20 -14.60 11.02
C GLY A 53 -15.26 -14.14 12.01
N ALA A 54 -15.47 -14.89 13.08
CA ALA A 54 -16.43 -14.50 14.11
C ALA A 54 -15.85 -13.38 14.99
N ALA A 55 -16.70 -12.48 15.49
CA ALA A 55 -16.31 -11.42 16.42
C ALA A 55 -15.52 -11.97 17.62
N GLY A 56 -14.38 -11.34 17.93
CA GLY A 56 -13.46 -11.74 19.00
C GLY A 56 -12.52 -12.89 18.63
N SER A 57 -12.53 -13.36 17.38
CA SER A 57 -11.58 -14.39 16.93
C SER A 57 -10.18 -13.80 16.76
N PRO A 58 -9.12 -14.60 16.96
CA PRO A 58 -7.75 -14.18 16.64
C PRO A 58 -7.56 -14.05 15.13
N VAL A 59 -6.48 -13.35 14.74
CA VAL A 59 -5.97 -13.35 13.37
C VAL A 59 -5.48 -14.73 12.94
N ASP A 60 -5.44 -15.00 11.63
CA ASP A 60 -4.95 -16.26 11.08
C ASP A 60 -3.45 -16.43 11.36
N SER A 61 -3.11 -17.32 12.29
CA SER A 61 -1.72 -17.58 12.69
C SER A 61 -0.87 -18.26 11.61
N SER A 62 -1.48 -18.73 10.52
CA SER A 62 -0.73 -19.16 9.34
C SER A 62 -0.24 -17.99 8.47
N LYS A 63 -0.79 -16.79 8.68
CA LYS A 63 -0.43 -15.55 7.99
C LYS A 63 0.27 -14.55 8.89
N TRP A 64 -0.15 -14.46 10.16
CA TRP A 64 0.30 -13.40 11.06
C TRP A 64 0.86 -13.94 12.36
N GLN A 65 1.91 -13.28 12.83
CA GLN A 65 2.51 -13.50 14.13
C GLN A 65 2.35 -12.23 14.98
N MET A 66 1.86 -12.39 16.22
CA MET A 66 1.84 -11.31 17.21
C MET A 66 3.26 -11.00 17.69
N ASP A 67 3.55 -9.73 17.91
CA ASP A 67 4.87 -9.20 18.30
C ASP A 67 4.77 -8.43 19.62
N PRO A 68 4.67 -9.14 20.76
CA PRO A 68 4.43 -8.52 22.06
C PRO A 68 5.67 -7.88 22.66
N GLY A 69 5.47 -6.86 23.48
CA GLY A 69 6.54 -6.13 24.16
C GLY A 69 6.37 -4.62 24.13
N ASP A 70 7.23 -3.92 24.85
CA ASP A 70 7.35 -2.47 24.77
C ASP A 70 8.37 -2.05 23.69
N ASN A 71 8.38 -0.77 23.32
CA ASN A 71 9.35 -0.23 22.36
C ASN A 71 10.02 1.04 22.85
N ALA A 72 11.14 0.87 23.57
CA ALA A 72 11.94 1.98 24.08
C ALA A 72 12.68 2.77 22.98
N SER A 73 12.89 2.19 21.79
CA SER A 73 13.70 2.80 20.72
C SER A 73 13.12 4.12 20.23
N ASN A 74 11.78 4.19 20.15
CA ASN A 74 11.04 5.38 19.75
C ASN A 74 10.42 6.14 20.94
N ALA A 75 10.71 5.72 22.18
CA ALA A 75 10.03 6.17 23.39
C ALA A 75 8.50 5.98 23.35
N GLU A 76 8.05 4.85 22.78
CA GLU A 76 6.65 4.46 22.73
C GLU A 76 6.15 3.99 24.11
N LEU A 77 4.89 4.24 24.43
CA LEU A 77 4.31 4.06 25.77
C LEU A 77 3.43 2.83 25.90
N GLN A 78 3.00 2.21 24.81
CA GLN A 78 2.20 0.98 24.87
C GLN A 78 3.05 -0.25 25.20
N TYR A 79 2.40 -1.24 25.79
CA TYR A 79 2.80 -2.64 25.70
C TYR A 79 1.99 -3.34 24.60
N TYR A 80 2.65 -3.89 23.59
CA TYR A 80 1.98 -4.76 22.62
C TYR A 80 1.66 -6.11 23.25
N THR A 81 0.41 -6.57 23.14
CA THR A 81 -0.05 -7.82 23.76
C THR A 81 -0.09 -8.98 22.76
N GLU A 82 -0.10 -10.20 23.30
CA GLU A 82 -0.44 -11.41 22.54
C GLU A 82 -1.95 -11.65 22.55
N GLY A 83 -2.42 -12.58 21.71
CA GLY A 83 -3.80 -13.04 21.74
C GLY A 83 -4.78 -12.02 21.15
N THR A 84 -5.92 -11.88 21.80
CA THR A 84 -7.09 -11.15 21.28
C THR A 84 -7.42 -9.87 22.05
N ASP A 85 -6.67 -9.56 23.10
CA ASP A 85 -6.98 -8.43 23.99
C ASP A 85 -6.91 -7.09 23.23
N ASN A 86 -5.98 -6.97 22.27
CA ASN A 86 -5.78 -5.75 21.49
C ASN A 86 -5.84 -5.96 19.96
N ALA A 87 -5.94 -7.19 19.45
CA ALA A 87 -6.11 -7.48 18.02
C ALA A 87 -7.09 -8.64 17.82
N GLN A 88 -8.23 -8.36 17.23
CA GLN A 88 -9.27 -9.38 17.01
C GLN A 88 -10.12 -9.04 15.80
N LEU A 89 -10.79 -10.05 15.26
CA LEU A 89 -11.77 -9.87 14.20
C LEU A 89 -13.07 -9.31 14.77
N ASP A 90 -13.75 -8.43 14.03
CA ASP A 90 -15.00 -7.80 14.49
C ASP A 90 -16.28 -8.59 14.17
N GLY A 91 -16.19 -9.60 13.31
CA GLY A 91 -17.36 -10.34 12.82
C GLY A 91 -18.00 -9.77 11.56
N GLU A 92 -17.47 -8.66 11.05
CA GLU A 92 -17.96 -7.90 9.90
C GLU A 92 -16.93 -7.87 8.75
N GLY A 93 -15.89 -8.71 8.83
CA GLY A 93 -14.84 -8.81 7.82
C GLY A 93 -13.67 -7.85 8.06
N ASN A 94 -13.41 -7.43 9.31
CA ASN A 94 -12.26 -6.59 9.60
C ASN A 94 -11.43 -7.12 10.77
N LEU A 95 -10.13 -6.87 10.70
CA LEU A 95 -9.23 -6.84 11.85
C LEU A 95 -9.38 -5.50 12.57
N VAL A 96 -9.48 -5.54 13.89
CA VAL A 96 -9.47 -4.35 14.74
C VAL A 96 -8.27 -4.40 15.68
N ILE A 97 -7.33 -3.46 15.51
CA ILE A 97 -6.24 -3.21 16.45
C ILE A 97 -6.66 -2.08 17.38
N THR A 98 -6.70 -2.37 18.69
CA THR A 98 -7.20 -1.45 19.72
C THR A 98 -6.07 -1.01 20.66
N ALA A 99 -5.78 0.29 20.67
CA ALA A 99 -4.99 0.93 21.72
C ALA A 99 -5.91 1.34 22.88
N THR A 100 -5.57 0.95 24.11
CA THR A 100 -6.41 1.18 25.30
C THR A 100 -5.58 1.28 26.57
N GLU A 101 -6.15 1.87 27.62
CA GLU A 101 -5.58 1.86 28.98
C GLU A 101 -5.92 0.55 29.73
N GLU A 102 -6.93 -0.19 29.26
CA GLU A 102 -7.39 -1.41 29.91
C GLU A 102 -6.30 -2.50 29.88
N GLY A 103 -6.12 -3.15 31.03
CA GLY A 103 -5.14 -4.22 31.19
C GLY A 103 -3.68 -3.77 31.29
N ALA A 104 -3.35 -2.51 30.99
CA ALA A 104 -1.97 -2.02 30.93
C ALA A 104 -1.19 -2.19 32.24
N ALA A 105 -1.85 -1.98 33.38
CA ALA A 105 -1.24 -2.14 34.69
C ALA A 105 -0.77 -3.57 35.01
N ASN A 106 -1.14 -4.57 34.20
CA ASN A 106 -0.65 -5.94 34.30
C ASN A 106 0.72 -6.15 33.64
N HIS A 107 1.21 -5.15 32.90
CA HIS A 107 2.46 -5.20 32.15
C HIS A 107 3.51 -4.25 32.72
N GLN A 108 4.77 -4.53 32.39
CA GLN A 108 5.93 -3.73 32.79
C GLN A 108 6.64 -3.23 31.53
N CYS A 109 6.74 -1.91 31.41
CA CYS A 109 7.42 -1.20 30.34
C CYS A 109 8.76 -0.67 30.85
N TYR A 110 9.61 -0.19 29.95
CA TYR A 110 10.94 0.34 30.27
C TYR A 110 10.91 1.51 31.26
N TYR A 111 9.77 2.21 31.36
CA TYR A 111 9.57 3.36 32.24
C TYR A 111 8.82 3.03 33.55
N GLY A 112 8.34 1.80 33.74
CA GLY A 112 7.49 1.47 34.90
C GLY A 112 6.31 0.57 34.56
N THR A 113 5.32 0.54 35.44
CA THR A 113 4.02 -0.06 35.13
C THR A 113 3.48 0.58 33.85
N CYS A 114 3.11 -0.24 32.86
CA CYS A 114 2.62 0.29 31.59
C CYS A 114 1.29 1.03 31.79
N GLU A 115 1.10 2.09 31.01
CA GLU A 115 -0.13 2.90 31.03
C GLU A 115 -1.09 2.54 29.89
N TYR A 116 -0.56 1.96 28.80
CA TYR A 116 -1.34 1.60 27.61
C TYR A 116 -1.01 0.19 27.13
N THR A 117 -1.98 -0.46 26.49
CA THR A 117 -1.81 -1.67 25.70
C THR A 117 -2.24 -1.42 24.26
N SER A 118 -1.65 -2.16 23.33
CA SER A 118 -2.03 -2.18 21.92
C SER A 118 -1.62 -3.51 21.29
N ALA A 119 -1.65 -3.63 19.96
CA ALA A 119 -1.09 -4.76 19.25
C ALA A 119 -0.15 -4.34 18.11
N ARG A 120 0.85 -5.20 17.89
CA ARG A 120 1.74 -5.22 16.73
C ARG A 120 1.75 -6.66 16.21
N MET A 121 1.63 -6.80 14.91
CA MET A 121 1.63 -8.10 14.24
C MET A 121 2.38 -8.01 12.92
N ASN A 122 3.00 -9.11 12.52
CA ASN A 122 3.83 -9.14 11.32
C ASN A 122 3.76 -10.48 10.58
N THR A 123 4.29 -10.51 9.36
CA THR A 123 4.36 -11.72 8.51
C THR A 123 5.75 -12.35 8.44
N SER A 124 6.71 -11.97 9.30
CA SER A 124 8.13 -12.34 9.15
C SER A 124 8.39 -13.85 9.11
N SER A 125 7.54 -14.66 9.75
CA SER A 125 7.64 -16.12 9.79
C SER A 125 6.79 -16.85 8.75
N THR A 126 5.97 -16.12 7.99
CA THR A 126 4.89 -16.67 7.16
C THR A 126 4.96 -16.20 5.71
N PHE A 127 5.24 -14.93 5.46
CA PHE A 127 5.23 -14.32 4.15
C PHE A 127 6.15 -13.10 4.05
N ALA A 128 6.88 -12.99 2.94
CA ALA A 128 7.62 -11.81 2.55
C ALA A 128 7.38 -11.52 1.06
N ALA A 129 7.19 -10.25 0.72
CA ALA A 129 7.06 -9.79 -0.66
C ALA A 129 8.44 -9.36 -1.19
N GLU A 130 8.67 -9.57 -2.49
CA GLU A 130 9.74 -8.90 -3.23
C GLU A 130 9.12 -8.34 -4.52
N TYR A 131 9.03 -7.02 -4.60
CA TYR A 131 8.32 -6.28 -5.65
C TYR A 131 6.80 -6.51 -5.68
N GLY A 132 6.15 -5.84 -6.62
CA GLY A 132 4.72 -5.88 -6.84
C GLY A 132 3.97 -4.80 -6.09
N ARG A 133 2.67 -4.97 -5.96
CA ARG A 133 1.81 -4.03 -5.24
C ARG A 133 1.49 -4.60 -3.87
N VAL A 134 1.77 -3.83 -2.83
CA VAL A 134 1.41 -4.14 -1.44
C VAL A 134 0.40 -3.10 -1.00
N GLU A 135 -0.81 -3.52 -0.63
CA GLU A 135 -1.86 -2.60 -0.22
C GLU A 135 -2.69 -3.10 0.95
N ALA A 136 -3.27 -2.17 1.69
CA ALA A 136 -4.23 -2.43 2.74
C ALA A 136 -5.34 -1.37 2.73
N ARG A 137 -6.57 -1.79 3.03
CA ARG A 137 -7.70 -0.88 3.20
C ARG A 137 -7.98 -0.68 4.68
N ILE A 138 -7.73 0.54 5.17
CA ILE A 138 -7.65 0.84 6.60
C ILE A 138 -8.46 2.10 6.92
N LYS A 139 -9.21 2.08 8.02
CA LYS A 139 -9.74 3.25 8.70
C LYS A 139 -8.88 3.53 9.94
N LEU A 140 -8.33 4.73 10.02
CA LEU A 140 -7.32 5.06 11.04
C LEU A 140 -7.95 5.58 12.34
N PRO A 141 -7.29 5.41 13.50
CA PRO A 141 -7.66 6.11 14.73
C PRO A 141 -7.30 7.60 14.65
N GLN A 142 -7.56 8.37 15.70
CA GLN A 142 -7.10 9.76 15.84
C GLN A 142 -6.81 10.11 17.30
N GLY A 143 -6.26 11.30 17.52
CA GLY A 143 -6.00 11.85 18.85
C GLY A 143 -4.50 11.98 19.13
N GLN A 144 -4.18 12.94 20.00
CA GLN A 144 -2.81 13.21 20.41
C GLN A 144 -2.12 11.93 20.90
N GLY A 145 -0.89 11.69 20.43
CA GLY A 145 -0.08 10.54 20.82
C GLY A 145 -0.48 9.20 20.20
N ILE A 146 -1.49 9.12 19.33
CA ILE A 146 -1.82 7.86 18.64
C ILE A 146 -1.02 7.76 17.34
N TRP A 147 -0.42 6.61 17.06
CA TRP A 147 0.44 6.41 15.90
C TRP A 147 0.18 5.06 15.21
N PRO A 148 -0.83 4.97 14.33
CA PRO A 148 -1.06 3.79 13.50
C PRO A 148 0.00 3.71 12.39
N ALA A 149 0.40 2.48 12.05
CA ALA A 149 1.34 2.23 10.95
C ALA A 149 1.01 0.94 10.19
N PHE A 150 1.16 1.02 8.86
CA PHE A 150 1.26 -0.10 7.94
C PHE A 150 2.58 0.03 7.18
N TRP A 151 3.48 -0.91 7.41
CA TRP A 151 4.88 -0.77 7.01
C TRP A 151 5.52 -2.13 6.78
N MET A 152 6.76 -2.12 6.29
CA MET A 152 7.50 -3.31 5.95
C MET A 152 8.94 -3.22 6.41
N LEU A 153 9.53 -4.36 6.79
CA LEU A 153 10.93 -4.45 7.20
C LEU A 153 11.64 -5.55 6.41
N GLY A 154 12.93 -5.34 6.10
CA GLY A 154 13.73 -6.32 5.37
C GLY A 154 13.75 -7.68 6.06
N SER A 155 13.54 -8.75 5.29
CA SER A 155 13.42 -10.13 5.82
C SER A 155 14.73 -10.73 6.32
N ASP A 156 15.85 -10.03 6.13
CA ASP A 156 17.14 -10.35 6.72
C ASP A 156 17.32 -9.80 8.15
N PHE A 157 16.37 -9.01 8.65
CA PHE A 157 16.31 -8.63 10.06
C PHE A 157 15.99 -9.84 10.96
N PRO A 158 16.60 -10.00 12.15
CA PRO A 158 17.61 -9.13 12.76
C PRO A 158 19.07 -9.50 12.41
N GLY A 159 19.28 -10.42 11.46
CA GLY A 159 20.61 -10.85 11.04
C GLY A 159 21.41 -9.73 10.37
N VAL A 160 20.74 -8.91 9.58
CA VAL A 160 21.18 -7.56 9.20
C VAL A 160 20.46 -6.57 10.11
N PRO A 161 21.18 -5.76 10.90
CA PRO A 161 20.54 -4.83 11.83
C PRO A 161 19.89 -3.65 11.09
N TRP A 162 18.90 -3.03 11.72
CA TRP A 162 18.38 -1.75 11.26
C TRP A 162 19.44 -0.64 11.45
N PRO A 163 19.57 0.35 10.53
CA PRO A 163 18.74 0.57 9.34
C PRO A 163 19.22 -0.18 8.08
N ASP A 164 20.31 -0.95 8.14
CA ASP A 164 20.87 -1.66 6.98
C ASP A 164 19.92 -2.73 6.41
N SER A 165 18.99 -3.24 7.24
CA SER A 165 17.91 -4.13 6.81
C SER A 165 16.92 -3.43 5.89
N GLY A 166 16.81 -2.11 5.92
CA GLY A 166 15.81 -1.35 5.18
C GLY A 166 14.42 -1.42 5.80
N GLU A 167 13.67 -0.34 5.64
CA GLU A 167 12.28 -0.16 6.10
C GLU A 167 11.50 0.64 5.04
N ILE A 168 10.27 0.23 4.79
CA ILE A 168 9.34 0.90 3.87
C ILE A 168 8.04 1.16 4.64
N ASP A 169 7.79 2.42 4.95
CA ASP A 169 6.58 2.87 5.62
C ASP A 169 5.53 3.20 4.55
N ILE A 170 4.55 2.30 4.39
CA ILE A 170 3.49 2.45 3.39
C ILE A 170 2.51 3.54 3.84
N MET A 171 2.19 3.54 5.14
CA MET A 171 1.36 4.54 5.78
C MET A 171 1.75 4.66 7.24
N GLU A 172 2.08 5.87 7.64
CA GLU A 172 2.10 6.29 9.04
C GLU A 172 1.24 7.55 9.22
N MET A 173 0.67 7.70 10.41
CA MET A 173 -0.03 8.91 10.80
C MET A 173 0.32 9.27 12.24
N VAL A 174 0.43 10.56 12.55
CA VAL A 174 0.38 11.04 13.94
C VAL A 174 -1.03 11.55 14.22
N GLY A 175 -1.67 11.05 15.27
CA GLY A 175 -3.11 11.22 15.47
C GLY A 175 -3.58 12.65 15.78
N HIS A 176 -2.66 13.58 16.06
CA HIS A 176 -2.96 15.02 16.14
C HIS A 176 -3.01 15.72 14.76
N GLU A 177 -2.59 15.03 13.70
CA GLU A 177 -2.75 15.43 12.29
C GLU A 177 -3.61 14.42 11.51
N PRO A 178 -4.86 14.16 11.92
CA PRO A 178 -5.64 13.01 11.44
C PRO A 178 -6.04 13.06 9.95
N GLY A 179 -5.75 14.17 9.26
CA GLY A 179 -5.96 14.32 7.82
C GLY A 179 -4.71 14.11 6.98
N THR A 180 -3.56 13.76 7.57
CA THR A 180 -2.27 13.65 6.89
C THR A 180 -1.60 12.31 7.20
N VAL A 181 -1.17 11.58 6.17
CA VAL A 181 -0.32 10.39 6.30
C VAL A 181 1.05 10.62 5.69
N HIS A 182 2.00 9.76 6.04
CA HIS A 182 3.39 9.80 5.62
C HIS A 182 3.79 8.48 4.97
N GLY A 183 4.49 8.56 3.83
CA GLY A 183 5.20 7.44 3.22
C GLY A 183 6.70 7.70 3.28
N THR A 184 7.45 6.77 3.86
CA THR A 184 8.86 6.98 4.20
C THR A 184 9.67 5.73 3.86
N VAL A 185 10.95 5.92 3.57
CA VAL A 185 11.93 4.84 3.58
C VAL A 185 13.05 5.13 4.56
N HIS A 186 13.53 4.07 5.20
CA HIS A 186 14.73 4.12 6.02
C HIS A 186 15.78 3.14 5.53
N GLY A 187 17.03 3.58 5.55
CA GLY A 187 18.19 2.79 5.14
C GLY A 187 19.52 3.37 5.64
N PRO A 188 20.65 2.76 5.27
CA PRO A 188 21.97 3.20 5.73
C PRO A 188 22.30 4.60 5.19
N GLY A 189 22.31 5.59 6.08
CA GLY A 189 22.56 7.01 5.75
C GLY A 189 21.32 7.90 5.79
N TYR A 190 20.12 7.30 5.77
CA TYR A 190 18.83 8.00 5.70
C TYR A 190 17.80 7.28 6.59
N SER A 191 17.88 7.44 7.91
CA SER A 191 17.00 6.73 8.84
C SER A 191 16.61 7.56 10.07
N GLY A 192 15.64 7.06 10.84
CA GLY A 192 15.09 7.80 11.99
C GLY A 192 14.48 9.12 11.53
N GLY A 193 14.84 10.23 12.20
CA GLY A 193 14.36 11.57 11.81
C GLY A 193 14.83 12.05 10.43
N GLU A 194 15.79 11.36 9.80
CA GLU A 194 16.31 11.66 8.45
C GLU A 194 15.84 10.63 7.40
N GLY A 195 14.74 9.91 7.68
CA GLY A 195 14.06 9.11 6.67
C GLY A 195 13.65 9.96 5.46
N ILE A 196 13.64 9.34 4.27
CA ILE A 196 13.28 10.03 3.03
C ILE A 196 11.82 9.72 2.72
N GLY A 197 10.98 10.75 2.68
CA GLY A 197 9.55 10.57 2.56
C GLY A 197 8.81 11.80 2.05
N ALA A 198 7.52 11.63 1.83
CA ALA A 198 6.58 12.70 1.62
C ALA A 198 5.29 12.45 2.40
N SER A 199 4.50 13.49 2.58
CA SER A 199 3.18 13.39 3.18
C SER A 199 2.07 13.56 2.15
N TYR A 200 0.91 13.01 2.47
CA TYR A 200 -0.33 13.19 1.74
C TYR A 200 -1.43 13.62 2.69
N SER A 201 -2.08 14.75 2.39
CA SER A 201 -3.24 15.21 3.13
C SER A 201 -4.52 15.04 2.31
N LEU A 202 -5.58 14.56 2.96
CA LEU A 202 -6.89 14.52 2.34
C LEU A 202 -7.36 15.94 1.96
N PRO A 203 -8.09 16.08 0.84
CA PRO A 203 -8.61 17.37 0.42
C PRO A 203 -9.66 17.88 1.42
N ASN A 204 -9.92 19.19 1.37
CA ASN A 204 -11.04 19.84 2.09
C ASN A 204 -11.03 19.70 3.63
N GLY A 205 -9.93 19.25 4.24
CA GLY A 205 -9.83 19.05 5.69
C GLY A 205 -10.55 17.80 6.19
N GLU A 206 -10.78 16.83 5.30
CA GLU A 206 -11.23 15.47 5.67
C GLU A 206 -10.15 14.75 6.50
N ILE A 207 -10.57 13.74 7.26
CA ILE A 207 -9.69 12.97 8.14
C ILE A 207 -9.82 11.47 7.88
N PHE A 208 -8.71 10.74 8.05
CA PHE A 208 -8.63 9.29 7.81
C PHE A 208 -9.38 8.44 8.84
N ALA A 209 -9.94 9.07 9.88
CA ALA A 209 -10.77 8.42 10.87
C ALA A 209 -12.25 8.30 10.46
N ASP A 210 -12.69 9.05 9.45
CA ASP A 210 -14.09 9.10 9.04
C ASP A 210 -14.49 7.93 8.11
N ASP A 211 -13.57 7.42 7.29
CA ASP A 211 -13.83 6.32 6.35
C ASP A 211 -12.58 5.45 6.14
N PHE A 212 -12.76 4.31 5.49
CA PHE A 212 -11.66 3.47 5.03
C PHE A 212 -11.02 4.05 3.77
N HIS A 213 -9.69 4.03 3.76
CA HIS A 213 -8.86 4.42 2.62
C HIS A 213 -7.92 3.26 2.24
N THR A 214 -7.57 3.15 0.95
CA THR A 214 -6.60 2.16 0.49
C THR A 214 -5.21 2.80 0.44
N PHE A 215 -4.30 2.30 1.27
CA PHE A 215 -2.90 2.69 1.30
C PHE A 215 -2.07 1.64 0.57
N ALA A 216 -1.22 2.06 -0.35
CA ALA A 216 -0.49 1.12 -1.18
C ALA A 216 0.88 1.62 -1.60
N ILE A 217 1.76 0.66 -1.86
CA ILE A 217 2.95 0.87 -2.66
C ILE A 217 2.94 -0.01 -3.90
N ASP A 218 3.41 0.55 -5.02
CA ASP A 218 3.87 -0.21 -6.18
C ASP A 218 5.40 -0.23 -6.14
N TRP A 219 5.96 -1.43 -6.07
CA TRP A 219 7.38 -1.67 -5.84
C TRP A 219 8.03 -2.42 -7.00
N ALA A 220 9.12 -1.87 -7.51
CA ALA A 220 9.97 -2.46 -8.53
C ALA A 220 11.45 -2.37 -8.10
N PRO A 221 12.39 -3.05 -8.80
CA PRO A 221 13.80 -3.07 -8.42
C PRO A 221 14.49 -1.70 -8.27
N ASP A 222 13.98 -0.61 -8.80
CA ASP A 222 14.61 0.71 -8.61
C ASP A 222 13.55 1.82 -8.46
N SER A 223 12.33 1.46 -8.02
CA SER A 223 11.24 2.42 -7.82
C SER A 223 10.29 1.92 -6.73
N LEU A 224 9.89 2.85 -5.86
CA LEU A 224 8.83 2.70 -4.88
C LEU A 224 7.85 3.84 -5.12
N VAL A 225 6.57 3.53 -5.34
CA VAL A 225 5.53 4.53 -5.63
C VAL A 225 4.41 4.40 -4.60
N TRP A 226 4.17 5.44 -3.82
CA TRP A 226 3.10 5.44 -2.81
C TRP A 226 1.82 6.04 -3.37
N SER A 227 0.70 5.47 -2.94
CA SER A 227 -0.62 5.99 -3.26
C SER A 227 -1.62 5.86 -2.12
N VAL A 228 -2.56 6.80 -2.07
CA VAL A 228 -3.76 6.76 -1.24
C VAL A 228 -4.98 6.79 -2.15
N ASP A 229 -5.85 5.78 -2.05
CA ASP A 229 -7.03 5.60 -2.93
C ASP A 229 -6.68 5.64 -4.43
N GLY A 230 -5.50 5.12 -4.78
CA GLY A 230 -4.96 5.14 -6.14
C GLY A 230 -4.40 6.49 -6.60
N GLN A 231 -4.42 7.52 -5.75
CA GLN A 231 -3.74 8.80 -6.03
C GLN A 231 -2.27 8.69 -5.61
N VAL A 232 -1.38 8.68 -6.59
CA VAL A 232 0.07 8.71 -6.35
C VAL A 232 0.47 10.07 -5.78
N TYR A 233 1.22 10.06 -4.68
CA TYR A 233 1.74 11.29 -4.05
C TYR A 233 3.26 11.31 -3.94
N GLN A 234 3.93 10.17 -4.14
CA GLN A 234 5.37 10.04 -4.02
C GLN A 234 5.90 8.91 -4.90
N GLU A 235 7.06 9.14 -5.48
CA GLU A 235 7.90 8.11 -6.10
C GLU A 235 9.33 8.32 -5.59
N LEU A 236 10.00 7.25 -5.16
CA LEU A 236 11.41 7.26 -4.80
C LEU A 236 12.17 6.24 -5.62
N THR A 237 13.36 6.63 -6.04
CA THR A 237 14.32 5.84 -6.81
C THR A 237 15.71 5.92 -6.14
N PRO A 238 16.69 5.09 -6.55
CA PRO A 238 18.07 5.21 -6.07
C PRO A 238 18.67 6.61 -6.26
N ALA A 239 18.19 7.40 -7.24
CA ALA A 239 18.69 8.76 -7.48
C ALA A 239 18.30 9.75 -6.37
N ASP A 240 17.25 9.47 -5.62
CA ASP A 240 16.72 10.32 -4.55
C ASP A 240 17.50 10.16 -3.23
N LEU A 241 18.33 9.11 -3.12
CA LEU A 241 19.11 8.79 -1.92
C LEU A 241 20.41 9.60 -1.78
N GLY A 242 20.69 10.55 -2.66
CA GLY A 242 21.89 11.39 -2.56
C GLY A 242 23.22 10.63 -2.67
N GLY A 243 23.21 9.40 -3.19
CA GLY A 243 24.39 8.52 -3.31
C GLY A 243 24.49 7.45 -2.23
N ASP A 244 23.58 7.42 -1.26
CA ASP A 244 23.48 6.33 -0.29
C ASP A 244 22.95 5.03 -0.92
N ALA A 245 23.10 3.92 -0.20
CA ALA A 245 22.78 2.60 -0.73
C ALA A 245 21.27 2.35 -0.80
N TRP A 246 20.79 1.90 -1.96
CA TRP A 246 19.44 1.38 -2.13
C TRP A 246 19.33 -0.05 -1.58
N VAL A 247 18.57 -0.23 -0.50
CA VAL A 247 18.45 -1.52 0.22
C VAL A 247 17.10 -2.22 0.00
N PHE A 248 16.33 -1.79 -1.00
CA PHE A 248 14.95 -2.27 -1.26
C PHE A 248 14.87 -3.30 -2.41
N ASN A 249 15.98 -4.00 -2.71
CA ASN A 249 16.04 -5.06 -3.74
C ASN A 249 16.25 -6.43 -3.11
N LYS A 250 15.31 -6.78 -2.24
CA LYS A 250 15.29 -8.01 -1.45
C LYS A 250 13.90 -8.20 -0.85
N PRO A 251 13.57 -9.37 -0.26
CA PRO A 251 12.27 -9.59 0.36
C PRO A 251 12.04 -8.77 1.63
N PHE A 252 10.81 -8.27 1.82
CA PHE A 252 10.35 -7.56 3.01
C PHE A 252 9.07 -8.21 3.57
N PHE A 253 8.94 -8.28 4.90
CA PHE A 253 7.70 -8.73 5.56
C PHE A 253 6.87 -7.53 6.01
N MET A 254 5.56 -7.72 6.13
CA MET A 254 4.61 -6.65 6.48
C MET A 254 4.39 -6.57 7.98
N ILE A 255 4.06 -5.37 8.46
CA ILE A 255 3.79 -5.07 9.87
C ILE A 255 2.57 -4.15 9.95
N LEU A 256 1.67 -4.44 10.88
CA LEU A 256 0.56 -3.58 11.28
C LEU A 256 0.64 -3.33 12.79
N ASN A 257 0.52 -2.08 13.21
CA ASN A 257 0.42 -1.73 14.63
C ASN A 257 -0.28 -0.39 14.87
N VAL A 258 -0.63 -0.16 16.13
CA VAL A 258 -0.96 1.17 16.65
C VAL A 258 -0.07 1.45 17.85
N ALA A 259 0.94 2.30 17.69
CA ALA A 259 1.72 2.81 18.80
C ALA A 259 0.94 3.89 19.58
N VAL A 260 1.31 4.06 20.85
CA VAL A 260 0.81 5.11 21.74
C VAL A 260 2.01 5.84 22.31
N GLY A 261 2.09 7.15 22.13
CA GLY A 261 3.29 7.91 22.46
C GLY A 261 4.40 7.74 21.43
N GLY A 262 5.58 8.25 21.77
CA GLY A 262 6.75 8.26 20.89
C GLY A 262 7.34 9.66 20.72
N ASN A 263 8.60 9.72 20.29
CA ASN A 263 9.30 10.98 20.06
C ASN A 263 8.61 11.87 19.01
N TRP A 264 8.01 11.24 17.99
CA TRP A 264 7.35 11.95 16.89
C TRP A 264 5.90 12.36 17.20
N PRO A 265 4.98 11.44 17.56
CA PRO A 265 3.60 11.82 17.87
C PRO A 265 3.48 12.60 19.19
N GLY A 266 4.48 12.52 20.08
CA GLY A 266 4.38 12.97 21.47
C GLY A 266 3.51 12.04 22.33
N PRO A 267 3.49 12.20 23.66
CA PRO A 267 2.61 11.40 24.52
C PRO A 267 1.13 11.79 24.31
N PRO A 268 0.17 10.90 24.66
CA PRO A 268 -1.23 11.29 24.84
C PRO A 268 -1.39 12.44 25.85
N ASP A 269 -2.45 13.23 25.69
CA ASP A 269 -2.84 14.28 26.64
C ASP A 269 -4.35 14.25 26.93
N ASP A 270 -4.88 15.24 27.66
CA ASP A 270 -6.31 15.33 28.02
C ASP A 270 -7.26 15.39 26.80
N SER A 271 -6.76 15.60 25.59
CA SER A 271 -7.54 15.55 24.34
C SER A 271 -7.66 14.14 23.74
N THR A 272 -6.82 13.19 24.17
CA THR A 272 -6.84 11.82 23.68
C THR A 272 -7.94 11.02 24.37
N SER A 273 -8.84 10.43 23.59
CA SER A 273 -9.91 9.58 24.11
C SER A 273 -9.62 8.12 23.81
N PHE A 274 -9.43 7.30 24.82
CA PHE A 274 -9.30 5.84 24.68
C PHE A 274 -10.67 5.13 24.83
N PRO A 275 -10.86 3.96 24.20
CA PRO A 275 -9.93 3.28 23.29
C PRO A 275 -9.86 3.94 21.91
N GLN A 276 -8.77 3.69 21.18
CA GLN A 276 -8.56 4.09 19.79
C GLN A 276 -8.36 2.85 18.92
N GLN A 277 -8.94 2.83 17.72
CA GLN A 277 -9.01 1.64 16.89
C GLN A 277 -8.53 1.92 15.47
N MET A 278 -7.57 1.12 15.01
CA MET A 278 -7.27 0.95 13.59
C MET A 278 -8.07 -0.25 13.08
N VAL A 279 -8.88 -0.04 12.06
CA VAL A 279 -9.75 -1.07 11.46
C VAL A 279 -9.23 -1.39 10.07
N VAL A 280 -8.89 -2.64 9.81
CA VAL A 280 -8.31 -3.12 8.55
C VAL A 280 -9.29 -4.09 7.90
N ASP A 281 -9.79 -3.72 6.72
CA ASP A 281 -10.72 -4.52 5.90
C ASP A 281 -9.97 -5.63 5.17
N TYR A 282 -8.84 -5.30 4.52
CA TYR A 282 -7.99 -6.31 3.91
C TYR A 282 -6.52 -5.88 3.83
N VAL A 283 -5.65 -6.87 3.66
CA VAL A 283 -4.27 -6.72 3.17
C VAL A 283 -4.09 -7.60 1.94
N SER A 284 -3.51 -7.07 0.86
CA SER A 284 -3.27 -7.80 -0.38
C SER A 284 -1.89 -7.52 -0.96
N VAL A 285 -1.29 -8.53 -1.55
CA VAL A 285 -0.04 -8.41 -2.31
C VAL A 285 -0.20 -9.05 -3.68
N THR A 286 0.15 -8.32 -4.74
CA THR A 286 0.13 -8.82 -6.11
C THR A 286 1.48 -8.71 -6.80
N THR A 287 1.84 -9.66 -7.66
CA THR A 287 3.11 -9.64 -8.41
C THR A 287 3.26 -8.41 -9.32
N GLY A 288 4.47 -7.87 -9.41
CA GLY A 288 4.84 -6.80 -10.36
C GLY A 288 5.33 -7.29 -11.71
#